data_AF-A0AAE8F7W6-F1
#
_entry.id   AF-A0AAE8F7W6-F1
#
_cell.length_a   1.000
_cell.length_b   1.000
_cell.length_c   1.000
_cell.angle_alpha   90.00
_cell.angle_beta   90.00
_cell.angle_gamma   90.00
#
_symmetry.space_group_name_H-M   'P 1'
#
loop_
_entity.id
_entity.type
_entity.pdbx_description
1 polymer ?
#
loop_
_entity_poly.entity_id
_entity_poly.type
_entity_poly.pdbx_seq_one_letter_code
_entity_poly.pdbx_strand_id
1 'polypeptide(L)'
;MQLHRGQHGAGQRSLTHAIAAQVSAGLEEAAADHAVELADLAQEGFDPRFTQADVALFQQQPAPPPDVAAEHARLDGADALLLVFPIYWCLFPALLKGRIDRMFTLG
;
A
#
# COMPACT_ATOMS: atom_id res chain seq x y z
N MET A 1 -33.15 10.83 2.64
CA MET A 1 -32.41 11.64 1.66
C MET A 1 -31.52 12.61 2.40
N GLN A 2 -30.28 12.20 2.69
CA GLN A 2 -29.22 13.10 3.15
C GLN A 2 -27.95 12.72 2.41
N LEU A 3 -27.50 13.64 1.56
CA LEU A 3 -26.24 13.54 0.83
C LEU A 3 -25.12 13.83 1.82
N HIS A 4 -24.45 12.78 2.29
CA HIS A 4 -23.19 12.92 3.00
C HIS A 4 -22.15 13.36 1.96
N ARG A 5 -21.96 14.67 1.84
CA ARG A 5 -20.94 15.26 0.97
C ARG A 5 -19.58 14.88 1.55
N GLY A 6 -19.03 13.76 1.07
CA GLY A 6 -17.68 13.31 1.33
C GLY A 6 -16.69 14.41 0.94
N GLN A 7 -15.81 14.71 1.87
CA GLN A 7 -14.70 15.62 1.68
C GLN A 7 -13.74 14.94 0.71
N HIS A 8 -13.80 15.28 -0.58
CA HIS A 8 -12.89 14.74 -1.57
C HIS A 8 -11.49 15.33 -1.35
N GLY A 9 -10.65 14.59 -0.62
CA GLY A 9 -9.23 14.88 -0.52
C GLY A 9 -8.61 14.95 -1.92
N ALA A 10 -7.76 15.94 -2.17
CA ALA A 10 -7.21 16.27 -3.48
C ALA A 10 -6.52 15.10 -4.22
N GLY A 11 -6.20 13.99 -3.54
CA GLY A 11 -5.61 12.78 -4.12
C GLY A 11 -6.55 11.95 -4.99
N GLN A 12 -7.86 11.95 -4.71
CA GLN A 12 -8.85 11.05 -5.35
C GLN A 12 -9.15 11.39 -6.82
N ARG A 13 -8.60 12.49 -7.33
CA ARG A 13 -8.78 12.95 -8.73
C ARG A 13 -7.47 12.95 -9.54
N SER A 14 -6.44 12.26 -9.07
CA SER A 14 -5.16 12.16 -9.76
C SER A 14 -5.17 11.11 -10.88
N LEU A 15 -4.26 11.23 -11.85
CA LEU A 15 -4.07 10.21 -12.89
C LEU A 15 -3.68 8.86 -12.29
N THR A 16 -2.83 8.84 -11.25
CA THR A 16 -2.45 7.62 -10.53
C THR A 16 -3.67 6.90 -9.95
N HIS A 17 -4.60 7.65 -9.33
CA HIS A 17 -5.86 7.09 -8.85
C HIS A 17 -6.71 6.52 -9.99
N ALA A 18 -6.84 7.24 -11.11
CA ALA A 18 -7.61 6.77 -12.26
C ALA A 18 -7.02 5.47 -12.85
N ILE A 19 -5.69 5.38 -12.94
CA ILE A 19 -5.00 4.16 -13.39
C ILE A 19 -5.25 3.00 -12.42
N ALA A 20 -5.10 3.22 -11.10
CA ALA A 20 -5.34 2.18 -10.10
C ALA A 20 -6.79 1.65 -10.18
N ALA A 21 -7.77 2.55 -10.30
CA ALA A 21 -9.18 2.19 -10.44
C ALA A 21 -9.44 1.38 -11.74
N GLN A 22 -8.89 1.82 -12.87
CA GLN A 22 -9.07 1.15 -14.15
C GLN A 22 -8.43 -0.23 -14.19
N VAL A 23 -7.25 -0.40 -13.60
CA VAL A 23 -6.57 -1.71 -13.52
C VAL A 23 -7.33 -2.64 -12.59
N SER A 24 -7.80 -2.14 -11.44
CA SER A 24 -8.59 -2.94 -10.49
C SER A 24 -9.86 -3.48 -11.17
N ALA A 25 -10.63 -2.60 -11.82
CA ALA A 25 -11.83 -3.00 -12.56
C ALA A 25 -11.51 -4.00 -13.68
N GLY A 26 -10.44 -3.77 -14.44
CA GLY A 26 -10.03 -4.67 -15.51
C GLY A 26 -9.61 -6.06 -15.02
N LEU A 27 -9.00 -6.16 -13.83
CA LEU A 27 -8.62 -7.45 -13.23
C LEU A 27 -9.86 -8.24 -12.79
N GLU A 28 -10.81 -7.59 -12.11
CA GLU A 28 -12.07 -8.21 -11.66
C GLU A 28 -12.97 -8.60 -12.85
N GLU A 29 -12.97 -7.83 -13.93
CA GLU A 29 -13.71 -8.16 -15.17
C GLU A 29 -13.07 -9.32 -15.96
N ALA A 30 -11.75 -9.49 -15.85
CA ALA A 30 -11.01 -10.50 -16.62
C ALA A 30 -11.31 -11.94 -16.17
N ALA A 31 -11.58 -12.15 -14.88
CA ALA A 31 -11.95 -13.46 -14.35
C ALA A 31 -12.75 -13.31 -13.05
N ALA A 32 -13.79 -14.14 -12.88
CA ALA A 32 -14.70 -14.06 -11.74
C ALA A 32 -14.07 -14.45 -10.39
N ASP A 33 -12.92 -15.12 -10.42
CA ASP A 33 -12.13 -15.51 -9.26
C ASP A 33 -10.99 -14.52 -8.93
N HIS A 34 -10.77 -13.50 -9.76
CA HIS A 34 -9.87 -12.41 -9.39
C HIS A 34 -10.54 -11.53 -8.34
N ALA A 35 -9.82 -11.29 -7.24
CA ALA A 35 -10.17 -10.32 -6.22
C ALA A 35 -9.07 -9.25 -6.14
N VAL A 36 -9.47 -7.99 -6.00
CA VAL A 36 -8.53 -6.88 -5.85
C VAL A 36 -8.74 -6.21 -4.50
N GLU A 37 -7.66 -6.14 -3.71
CA GLU A 37 -7.61 -5.32 -2.50
C GLU A 37 -6.80 -4.04 -2.81
N LEU A 38 -7.41 -2.87 -2.64
CA LEU A 38 -6.74 -1.59 -2.87
C LEU A 38 -6.10 -1.06 -1.59
N ALA A 39 -4.79 -0.77 -1.65
CA ALA A 39 -4.06 -0.13 -0.56
C ALA A 39 -3.74 1.35 -0.84
N ASP A 40 -4.59 2.28 -0.38
CA ASP A 40 -4.34 3.73 -0.57
C ASP A 40 -3.48 4.30 0.56
N LEU A 41 -2.17 4.34 0.32
CA LEU A 41 -1.17 4.83 1.27
C LEU A 41 -1.38 6.27 1.73
N ALA A 42 -1.96 7.12 0.90
CA ALA A 42 -2.21 8.51 1.29
C ALA A 42 -3.38 8.61 2.28
N GLN A 43 -4.26 7.61 2.32
CA GLN A 43 -5.42 7.55 3.20
C GLN A 43 -5.22 6.62 4.41
N GLU A 44 -4.37 5.60 4.31
CA GLU A 44 -4.14 4.60 5.36
C GLU A 44 -3.28 5.12 6.53
N GLY A 45 -2.52 6.20 6.36
CA GLY A 45 -1.75 6.81 7.43
C GLY A 45 -0.56 5.97 7.93
N PHE A 46 -0.04 5.08 7.10
CA PHE A 46 1.15 4.27 7.39
C PHE A 46 2.36 5.16 7.71
N ASP A 47 3.12 4.84 8.76
CA ASP A 47 4.35 5.56 9.10
C ASP A 47 5.52 5.10 8.21
N PRO A 48 6.02 5.93 7.29
CA PRO A 48 7.07 5.50 6.37
C PRO A 48 8.46 5.46 7.00
N ARG A 49 8.63 5.91 8.25
CA ARG A 49 9.95 6.04 8.86
C ARG A 49 10.48 4.69 9.29
N PHE A 50 11.70 4.38 8.90
CA PHE A 50 12.43 3.22 9.43
C PHE A 50 12.89 3.53 10.86
N THR A 51 12.36 2.80 11.84
CA THR A 51 12.52 3.03 13.27
C THR A 51 13.49 2.05 13.93
N GLN A 52 13.76 2.24 15.22
CA GLN A 52 14.57 1.30 16.00
C GLN A 52 13.94 -0.10 16.09
N ALA A 53 12.62 -0.20 16.01
CA ALA A 53 11.94 -1.50 15.98
C ALA A 53 12.22 -2.23 14.66
N ASP A 54 12.25 -1.52 13.53
CA ASP A 54 12.60 -2.09 12.23
C ASP A 54 14.09 -2.49 12.17
N VAL A 55 14.98 -1.72 12.81
CA VAL A 55 16.40 -2.12 12.97
C VAL A 55 16.53 -3.42 13.78
N ALA A 56 15.78 -3.54 14.88
CA ALA A 56 15.80 -4.76 15.68
C ALA A 56 15.31 -5.96 14.84
N LEU A 57 14.21 -5.79 14.11
CA LEU A 57 13.65 -6.82 13.24
C LEU A 57 14.65 -7.27 12.17
N PHE A 58 15.33 -6.31 11.52
CA PHE A 58 16.39 -6.60 10.56
C PHE A 58 17.53 -7.44 11.18
N GLN A 59 17.81 -7.27 12.47
CA GLN A 59 18.77 -8.05 13.25
C GLN A 59 18.22 -9.40 13.75
N GLN A 60 17.07 -9.86 13.23
CA GLN A 60 16.41 -11.13 13.60
C GLN A 60 15.94 -11.16 15.06
N GLN A 61 15.49 -10.02 15.59
CA GLN A 61 15.07 -9.83 16.98
C GLN A 61 13.84 -8.89 17.02
N PRO A 62 12.97 -8.99 18.04
CA PRO A 62 11.81 -9.89 18.10
C PRO A 62 10.81 -9.71 16.91
N ALA A 63 9.54 -10.08 17.09
CA ALA A 63 8.50 -10.06 16.06
C ALA A 63 8.32 -8.68 15.37
N PRO A 64 7.80 -8.66 14.12
CA PRO A 64 7.57 -7.42 13.38
C PRO A 64 6.64 -6.45 14.14
N PRO A 65 6.84 -5.13 14.00
CA PRO A 65 5.87 -4.13 14.45
C PRO A 65 4.46 -4.44 13.92
N PRO A 66 3.37 -4.12 14.68
CA PRO A 66 2.02 -4.53 14.30
C PRO A 66 1.56 -4.05 12.93
N ASP A 67 1.98 -2.85 12.52
CA ASP A 67 1.70 -2.31 11.19
C ASP A 67 2.46 -3.07 10.09
N VAL A 68 3.71 -3.45 10.33
CA VAL A 68 4.50 -4.32 9.41
C VAL A 68 3.90 -5.72 9.33
N ALA A 69 3.50 -6.31 10.46
CA ALA A 69 2.87 -7.63 10.50
C ALA A 69 1.53 -7.66 9.74
N ALA A 70 0.76 -6.57 9.81
CA ALA A 70 -0.47 -6.44 9.02
C ALA A 70 -0.17 -6.40 7.52
N GLU A 71 0.93 -5.75 7.11
CA GLU A 71 1.39 -5.74 5.72
C GLU A 71 1.85 -7.13 5.24
N HIS A 72 2.57 -7.87 6.08
CA HIS A 72 2.91 -9.28 5.78
C HIS A 72 1.65 -10.12 5.59
N ALA A 73 0.66 -10.01 6.48
CA ALA A 73 -0.58 -10.76 6.36
C ALA A 73 -1.37 -10.43 5.07
N ARG A 74 -1.34 -9.16 4.62
CA ARG A 74 -1.95 -8.76 3.33
C ARG A 74 -1.20 -9.39 2.15
N LEU A 75 0.13 -9.38 2.18
CA LEU A 75 0.96 -9.98 1.13
C LEU A 75 0.82 -11.51 1.08
N ASP A 76 0.75 -12.18 2.24
CA ASP A 76 0.57 -13.63 2.33
C ASP A 76 -0.76 -14.10 1.73
N GLY A 77 -1.77 -13.23 1.70
CA GLY A 77 -3.07 -13.49 1.09
C GLY A 77 -3.16 -13.17 -0.40
N ALA A 78 -2.10 -12.60 -1.01
CA ALA A 78 -2.13 -12.10 -2.38
C ALA A 78 -1.21 -12.90 -3.31
N ASP A 79 -1.73 -13.29 -4.48
CA ASP A 79 -0.92 -13.94 -5.53
C ASP A 79 -0.04 -12.94 -6.31
N ALA A 80 -0.40 -11.66 -6.30
CA ALA A 80 0.30 -10.61 -7.01
C ALA A 80 0.21 -9.26 -6.28
N LEU A 81 1.30 -8.49 -6.34
CA LEU A 81 1.38 -7.11 -5.85
C LEU A 81 1.54 -6.15 -7.02
N LEU A 82 0.65 -5.15 -7.10
CA LEU A 82 0.73 -4.09 -8.11
C LEU A 82 1.03 -2.73 -7.46
N LEU A 83 2.11 -2.09 -7.89
CA LEU A 83 2.52 -0.77 -7.37
C LEU A 83 2.17 0.33 -8.38
N VAL A 84 1.22 1.20 -8.01
CA VAL A 84 0.78 2.32 -8.85
C VAL A 84 1.13 3.64 -8.14
N PHE A 85 2.12 4.37 -8.65
CA PHE A 85 2.64 5.58 -8.02
C PHE A 85 3.14 6.60 -9.04
N PRO A 86 3.12 7.91 -8.72
CA PRO A 86 3.83 8.90 -9.51
C PRO A 86 5.35 8.79 -9.27
N ILE A 87 6.15 8.90 -10.32
CA ILE A 87 7.61 8.88 -10.21
C ILE A 87 8.11 10.21 -9.62
N TYR A 88 8.75 10.15 -8.46
CA TYR A 88 9.40 11.30 -7.82
C TYR A 88 10.92 11.05 -7.76
N TRP A 89 11.71 12.00 -8.25
CA TRP A 89 13.18 11.89 -8.27
C TRP A 89 13.68 10.58 -8.88
N CYS A 90 13.05 10.16 -9.99
CA CYS A 90 13.32 8.89 -10.68
C CYS A 90 13.05 7.62 -9.85
N LEU A 91 12.31 7.72 -8.76
CA LEU A 91 12.03 6.64 -7.79
C LEU A 91 10.60 6.72 -7.20
N PHE A 92 10.36 5.90 -6.17
CA PHE A 92 9.12 5.88 -5.38
C PHE A 92 8.93 7.18 -4.57
N PRO A 93 7.68 7.64 -4.35
CA PRO A 93 7.37 8.61 -3.29
C PRO A 93 7.78 8.08 -1.92
N ALA A 94 8.12 8.99 -0.98
CA ALA A 94 8.62 8.62 0.35
C ALA A 94 7.68 7.68 1.12
N LEU A 95 6.36 7.85 1.01
CA LEU A 95 5.37 6.95 1.64
C LEU A 95 5.51 5.51 1.14
N LEU A 96 5.59 5.33 -0.19
CA LEU A 96 5.74 4.01 -0.78
C LEU A 96 7.13 3.42 -0.48
N LYS A 97 8.20 4.23 -0.60
CA LYS A 97 9.56 3.80 -0.26
C LYS A 97 9.65 3.30 1.18
N GLY A 98 9.08 4.05 2.13
CA GLY A 98 9.07 3.67 3.54
C GLY A 98 8.30 2.39 3.81
N ARG A 99 7.15 2.17 3.17
CA ARG A 99 6.43 0.90 3.28
C ARG A 99 7.23 -0.28 2.74
N ILE A 100 7.82 -0.14 1.56
CA ILE A 100 8.72 -1.15 0.97
C ILE A 100 9.88 -1.46 1.93
N ASP A 101 10.53 -0.44 2.46
CA ASP A 101 11.69 -0.59 3.35
C ASP A 101 11.35 -1.32 4.65
N ARG A 102 10.14 -1.15 5.17
CA ARG A 102 9.69 -1.77 6.43
C ARG A 102 9.06 -3.14 6.22
N MET A 103 8.37 -3.39 5.11
CA MET A 103 7.67 -4.65 4.87
C MET A 103 8.56 -5.76 4.30
N PHE A 104 9.59 -5.43 3.51
CA PHE A 104 10.52 -6.45 3.00
C PHE A 104 11.64 -6.72 4.00
N THR A 105 11.34 -7.61 4.94
CA THR A 105 12.22 -8.00 6.03
C THR A 105 13.08 -9.20 5.67
N LEU A 106 14.13 -9.45 6.46
CA LEU A 106 14.88 -10.69 6.39
C LEU A 106 14.14 -11.74 7.22
N GLY A 107 13.57 -12.75 6.58
CA GLY A 107 12.90 -13.87 7.27
C GLY A 107 11.40 -13.72 7.40
#